data_AF-A0A7C1T6T3-F1
#
_entry.id   AF-A0A7C1T6T3-F1
#
_cell.length_a   1.000
_cell.length_b   1.000
_cell.length_c   1.000
_cell.angle_alpha   90.00
_cell.angle_beta   90.00
_cell.angle_gamma   90.00
#
_symmetry.space_group_name_H-M   'P 1'
#
loop_
_entity.id
_entity.type
_entity.pdbx_description
1 polymer ?
#
loop_
_entity_poly.entity_id
_entity_poly.type
_entity_poly.pdbx_seq_one_letter_code
_entity_poly.pdbx_strand_id
1 'polypeptide(L)'
;MGAKLIRVEHGSTPVGSESLELSLTPDERNLLARKLGVEADRVEEFIKKLVGVRIFVHYQGRKPDCKSIQIVREFEDMNMFSAECGLNELLALLKDEAVVKVEEAPKVRALEESSA
;
A
#
# COMPACT_ATOMS: atom_id res chain seq x y z
N MET A 1 16.76 -9.82 -22.39
CA MET A 1 16.09 -10.51 -21.26
C MET A 1 14.66 -10.00 -21.21
N GLY A 2 13.69 -10.85 -21.54
CA GLY A 2 12.29 -10.44 -21.74
C GLY A 2 11.52 -10.38 -20.43
N ALA A 3 10.91 -9.24 -20.12
CA ALA A 3 9.97 -9.12 -19.01
C ALA A 3 8.63 -9.77 -19.41
N LYS A 4 8.22 -10.79 -18.67
CA LYS A 4 6.94 -11.49 -18.87
C LYS A 4 5.86 -10.74 -18.08
N LEU A 5 5.03 -9.96 -18.79
CA LEU A 5 3.84 -9.34 -18.22
C LEU A 5 2.82 -10.44 -17.89
N ILE A 6 2.54 -10.67 -16.61
CA ILE A 6 1.40 -11.49 -16.18
C ILE A 6 0.25 -10.52 -15.92
N ARG A 7 -0.72 -10.51 -16.85
CA ARG A 7 -1.96 -9.72 -16.73
C ARG A 7 -2.95 -10.59 -15.96
N VAL A 8 -3.25 -10.23 -14.72
CA VAL A 8 -4.31 -10.85 -13.92
C VAL A 8 -5.47 -9.85 -13.88
N GLU A 9 -6.57 -10.19 -14.53
CA GLU A 9 -7.81 -9.40 -14.45
C GLU A 9 -8.47 -9.66 -13.10
N HIS A 10 -8.43 -8.68 -12.19
CA HIS A 10 -9.33 -8.63 -11.05
C HIS A 10 -10.40 -7.59 -11.35
N GLY A 11 -11.64 -8.07 -11.52
CA GLY A 11 -12.81 -7.24 -11.76
C GLY A 11 -13.00 -6.25 -10.61
N SER A 12 -12.81 -4.97 -10.92
CA SER A 12 -13.18 -3.88 -10.02
C SER A 12 -14.71 -3.79 -9.97
N THR A 13 -15.30 -4.37 -8.92
CA THR A 13 -16.64 -3.96 -8.51
C THR A 13 -16.56 -2.53 -7.98
N PRO A 14 -17.47 -1.62 -8.39
CA PRO A 14 -17.54 -0.29 -7.82
C PRO A 14 -17.99 -0.44 -6.37
N VAL A 15 -17.06 -0.34 -5.42
CA VAL A 15 -17.39 -0.22 -4.00
C VAL A 15 -18.06 1.14 -3.84
N GLY A 16 -19.40 1.11 -3.83
CA GLY A 16 -20.24 2.21 -3.39
C GLY A 16 -19.79 2.65 -2.00
N SER A 17 -20.08 3.90 -1.70
CA SER A 17 -19.75 4.60 -0.45
C SER A 17 -20.49 4.03 0.77
N GLU A 18 -20.51 2.71 0.94
CA GLU A 18 -20.80 2.07 2.20
C GLU A 18 -19.56 2.20 3.07
N SER A 19 -19.77 2.73 4.26
CA SER A 19 -18.80 2.75 5.33
C SER A 19 -18.22 1.36 5.51
N LEU A 20 -17.05 1.10 4.91
CA LEU A 20 -16.16 0.04 5.33
C LEU A 20 -15.84 0.32 6.80
N GLU A 21 -16.67 -0.22 7.69
CA GLU A 21 -16.44 -0.25 9.13
C GLU A 21 -15.27 -1.20 9.35
N LEU A 22 -14.09 -0.63 9.39
CA LEU A 22 -12.90 -1.34 9.82
C LEU A 22 -13.06 -1.55 11.33
N SER A 23 -13.51 -2.73 11.73
CA SER A 23 -13.59 -3.16 13.14
C SER A 23 -12.17 -3.30 13.73
N LEU A 24 -11.49 -2.17 13.89
CA LEU A 24 -10.15 -2.07 14.45
C LEU A 24 -10.28 -1.76 15.93
N THR A 25 -9.53 -2.51 16.73
CA THR A 25 -9.34 -2.16 18.14
C THR A 25 -8.57 -0.83 18.25
N PRO A 26 -8.69 -0.12 19.40
CA PRO A 26 -7.93 1.12 19.62
C PRO A 26 -6.41 0.94 19.47
N ASP A 27 -5.89 -0.20 19.90
CA ASP A 27 -4.48 -0.57 19.75
C ASP A 27 -4.09 -0.77 18.29
N GLU A 28 -4.90 -1.49 17.50
CA GLU A 28 -4.67 -1.64 16.06
C GLU A 28 -4.71 -0.29 15.34
N ARG A 29 -5.67 0.57 15.68
CA ARG A 29 -5.79 1.90 15.09
C ARG A 29 -4.55 2.76 15.40
N ASN A 30 -4.05 2.71 16.63
CA ASN A 30 -2.81 3.40 17.00
C ASN A 30 -1.57 2.83 16.32
N LEU A 31 -1.50 1.50 16.16
CA LEU A 31 -0.42 0.85 15.42
C LEU A 31 -0.43 1.27 13.94
N LEU A 32 -1.59 1.22 13.30
CA LEU A 32 -1.82 1.62 11.92
C LEU A 32 -1.49 3.10 11.71
N ALA A 33 -1.96 3.96 12.59
CA ALA A 33 -1.67 5.40 12.61
C ALA A 33 -0.16 5.69 12.57
N ARG A 34 0.62 4.98 13.41
CA ARG A 34 2.07 5.12 13.46
C ARG A 34 2.74 4.71 12.15
N LYS A 35 2.32 3.60 11.55
CA LYS A 35 2.89 3.10 10.28
C LYS A 35 2.51 3.97 9.08
N LEU A 36 1.31 4.54 9.10
CA LEU A 36 0.81 5.44 8.06
C LEU A 36 1.26 6.89 8.26
N GLY A 37 1.76 7.24 9.45
CA GLY A 37 2.15 8.61 9.79
C GLY A 37 0.96 9.57 9.91
N VAL A 38 -0.22 9.07 10.31
CA VAL A 38 -1.46 9.85 10.45
C VAL A 38 -2.02 9.74 11.87
N GLU A 39 -3.00 10.59 12.20
CA GLU A 39 -3.73 10.48 13.46
C GLU A 39 -4.67 9.26 13.47
N ALA A 40 -4.92 8.69 14.66
CA ALA A 40 -5.73 7.48 14.83
C ALA A 40 -7.13 7.61 14.21
N ASP A 41 -7.79 8.76 14.39
CA ASP A 41 -9.10 9.06 13.82
C ASP A 41 -9.12 9.13 12.28
N ARG A 42 -7.96 9.36 11.63
CA ARG A 42 -7.82 9.45 10.18
C ARG A 42 -7.37 8.17 9.50
N VAL A 43 -7.01 7.14 10.27
CA VAL A 43 -6.52 5.86 9.74
C VAL A 43 -7.46 5.26 8.72
N GLU A 44 -8.76 5.22 9.02
CA GLU A 44 -9.74 4.58 8.13
C GLU A 44 -9.90 5.33 6.80
N GLU A 45 -9.95 6.66 6.84
CA GLU A 45 -9.99 7.50 5.65
C GLU A 45 -8.71 7.33 4.81
N PHE A 46 -7.56 7.31 5.48
CA PHE A 46 -6.27 7.17 4.82
C PHE A 46 -6.11 5.79 4.17
N ILE A 47 -6.48 4.72 4.86
CA ILE A 47 -6.49 3.35 4.30
C ILE A 47 -7.37 3.31 3.05
N LYS A 48 -8.58 3.88 3.09
CA LYS A 48 -9.48 3.96 1.92
C LYS A 48 -8.85 4.68 0.74
N LYS A 49 -8.06 5.74 0.99
CA LYS A 49 -7.31 6.47 -0.05
C LYS A 49 -6.17 5.65 -0.65
N LEU A 50 -5.57 4.76 0.14
CA LEU A 50 -4.47 3.90 -0.28
C LEU A 50 -4.92 2.64 -1.05
N VAL A 51 -6.18 2.23 -0.93
CA VAL A 51 -6.72 1.08 -1.67
C VAL A 51 -6.76 1.39 -3.17
N GLY A 52 -6.20 0.48 -3.97
CA GLY A 52 -6.21 0.61 -5.44
C GLY A 52 -5.33 1.73 -5.98
N VAL A 53 -4.47 2.32 -5.15
CA VAL A 53 -3.39 3.20 -5.59
C VAL A 53 -2.04 2.57 -5.29
N ARG A 54 -1.02 3.06 -5.97
CA ARG A 54 0.35 2.64 -5.73
C ARG A 54 0.83 3.18 -4.38
N ILE A 55 1.33 2.30 -3.55
CA ILE A 55 1.92 2.61 -2.25
C ILE A 55 3.38 2.21 -2.20
N PHE A 56 4.17 2.87 -1.36
CA PHE A 56 5.46 2.38 -0.90
C PHE A 56 5.31 1.69 0.44
N VAL A 57 5.90 0.51 0.54
CA VAL A 57 5.96 -0.29 1.75
C VAL A 57 7.42 -0.37 2.16
N HIS A 58 7.74 0.20 3.31
CA HIS A 58 9.04 0.08 3.95
C HIS A 58 8.99 -1.06 4.96
N TYR A 59 9.96 -1.96 4.87
CA TYR A 59 10.07 -3.09 5.77
C TYR A 59 11.45 -3.15 6.43
N GLN A 60 11.56 -3.89 7.52
CA GLN A 60 12.81 -4.12 8.23
C GLN A 60 12.97 -5.60 8.57
N GLY A 61 14.20 -6.09 8.47
CA GLY A 61 14.57 -7.46 8.83
C GLY A 61 14.14 -8.51 7.80
N ARG A 62 12.86 -8.54 7.42
CA ARG A 62 12.32 -9.45 6.40
C ARG A 62 11.33 -8.75 5.48
N LYS A 63 11.27 -9.18 4.23
CA LYS A 63 10.21 -8.76 3.31
C LYS A 63 8.88 -9.35 3.79
N PRO A 64 7.79 -8.56 3.91
CA PRO A 64 6.49 -9.07 4.30
C PRO A 64 6.00 -10.11 3.28
N ASP A 65 5.48 -11.24 3.78
CA ASP A 65 4.96 -12.31 2.94
C ASP A 65 3.54 -11.94 2.53
N CYS A 66 3.38 -11.42 1.32
CA CYS A 66 2.08 -11.00 0.83
C CYS A 66 1.81 -11.62 -0.54
N LYS A 67 1.20 -12.82 -0.50
CA LYS A 67 0.92 -13.61 -1.70
C LYS A 67 -0.04 -12.95 -2.68
N SER A 68 -0.89 -12.05 -2.20
CA SER A 68 -1.93 -11.39 -2.99
C SER A 68 -1.59 -9.96 -3.40
N ILE A 69 -0.35 -9.50 -3.15
CA ILE A 69 0.03 -8.11 -3.40
C ILE A 69 0.75 -7.99 -4.72
N GLN A 70 0.30 -7.04 -5.54
CA GLN A 70 0.95 -6.75 -6.80
C GLN A 70 2.14 -5.84 -6.58
N ILE A 71 3.31 -6.43 -6.42
CA ILE A 71 4.57 -5.68 -6.34
C ILE A 71 4.88 -5.11 -7.74
N VAL A 72 4.94 -3.79 -7.82
CA VAL A 72 5.22 -3.07 -9.08
C VAL A 72 6.71 -2.82 -9.25
N ARG A 73 7.43 -2.58 -8.16
CA ARG A 73 8.89 -2.33 -8.17
C ARG A 73 9.48 -2.59 -6.80
N GLU A 74 10.68 -3.14 -6.75
CA GLU A 74 11.42 -3.38 -5.52
C GLU A 74 12.67 -2.51 -5.45
N PHE A 75 13.04 -2.11 -4.23
CA PHE A 75 14.20 -1.30 -3.88
C PHE A 75 14.90 -1.98 -2.69
N GLU A 76 15.66 -3.04 -3.00
CA GLU A 76 16.29 -3.91 -1.99
C GLU A 76 17.22 -3.14 -1.06
N ASP A 77 18.02 -2.21 -1.60
CA ASP A 77 18.94 -1.36 -0.83
C ASP A 77 18.24 -0.50 0.22
N MET A 78 16.94 -0.19 0.00
CA MET A 78 16.13 0.63 0.88
C MET A 78 15.17 -0.20 1.76
N ASN A 79 15.20 -1.53 1.63
CA ASN A 79 14.18 -2.41 2.20
C ASN A 79 12.77 -1.89 1.93
N MET A 80 12.51 -1.56 0.66
CA MET A 80 11.26 -0.94 0.25
C MET A 80 10.75 -1.58 -1.04
N PHE A 81 9.44 -1.68 -1.20
CA PHE A 81 8.84 -1.97 -2.49
C PHE A 81 7.63 -1.07 -2.74
N SER A 82 7.37 -0.80 -4.01
CA SER A 82 6.10 -0.23 -4.43
C SER A 82 5.14 -1.34 -4.81
N ALA A 83 3.91 -1.26 -4.33
CA ALA A 83 2.87 -2.22 -4.62
C ALA A 83 1.52 -1.54 -4.85
N GLU A 84 0.61 -2.25 -5.48
CA GLU A 84 -0.81 -1.95 -5.46
C GLU A 84 -1.52 -3.10 -4.74
N CYS A 85 -2.44 -2.75 -3.85
CA CYS A 85 -3.12 -3.72 -3.02
C CYS A 85 -4.57 -3.29 -2.73
N GLY A 86 -5.41 -4.30 -2.51
CA GLY A 86 -6.75 -4.12 -2.00
C GLY A 86 -6.74 -3.79 -0.50
N LEU A 87 -7.94 -3.60 0.05
CA LEU A 87 -8.11 -3.29 1.47
C LEU A 87 -7.55 -4.39 2.38
N ASN A 88 -7.90 -5.64 2.11
CA ASN A 88 -7.52 -6.78 2.96
C ASN A 88 -6.01 -6.98 2.98
N GLU A 89 -5.38 -6.85 1.82
CA GLU A 89 -3.94 -6.96 1.65
C GLU A 89 -3.20 -5.80 2.33
N LEU A 90 -3.70 -4.57 2.21
CA LEU A 90 -3.14 -3.41 2.90
C LEU A 90 -3.21 -3.57 4.43
N LEU A 91 -4.33 -4.06 4.95
CA LEU A 91 -4.47 -4.35 6.38
C LEU A 91 -3.51 -5.45 6.83
N ALA A 92 -3.36 -6.52 6.03
CA ALA A 92 -2.41 -7.58 6.33
C ALA A 92 -0.97 -7.06 6.37
N LEU A 93 -0.58 -6.20 5.41
CA LEU A 93 0.72 -5.53 5.42
C LEU A 93 0.95 -4.69 6.66
N LEU A 94 -0.02 -3.85 7.00
CA LEU A 94 0.13 -2.94 8.13
C LEU A 94 0.19 -3.70 9.46
N LYS A 95 -0.45 -4.88 9.55
CA LYS A 95 -0.33 -5.77 10.72
C LYS A 95 0.97 -6.57 10.76
N ASP A 96 1.70 -6.69 9.65
CA ASP A 96 3.01 -7.37 9.65
C ASP A 96 4.04 -6.54 10.40
N GLU A 97 4.67 -7.13 11.41
CA GLU A 97 5.69 -6.47 12.24
C GLU A 97 6.93 -6.02 11.45
N ALA A 98 7.20 -6.68 10.32
CA ALA A 98 8.29 -6.29 9.44
C ALA A 98 8.01 -4.96 8.74
N VAL A 99 6.74 -4.58 8.53
CA VAL A 99 6.38 -3.31 7.88
C VAL A 99 6.50 -2.18 8.88
N VAL A 100 7.40 -1.23 8.60
CA VAL A 100 7.67 -0.08 9.48
C VAL A 100 6.93 1.17 9.02
N LYS A 101 6.68 1.32 7.71
CA LYS A 101 6.01 2.49 7.15
C LYS A 101 5.30 2.15 5.85
N VAL A 102 4.12 2.74 5.65
CA VAL A 102 3.40 2.69 4.37
C VAL A 102 2.97 4.11 3.99
N GLU A 103 3.22 4.49 2.74
CA GLU A 103 2.86 5.80 2.21
C GLU A 103 2.39 5.71 0.76
N GLU A 104 1.60 6.70 0.31
CA GLU A 104 1.23 6.80 -1.10
C GLU A 104 2.49 7.03 -1.94
N ALA A 105 2.67 6.23 -2.99
CA ALA A 105 3.75 6.48 -3.93
C ALA A 105 3.42 7.75 -4.74
N PRO A 106 4.34 8.73 -4.85
CA PRO A 106 4.08 9.95 -5.55
C PRO A 106 3.74 9.63 -7.01
N LYS A 107 2.64 10.20 -7.49
CA LYS A 107 2.31 10.21 -8.91
C LYS A 107 3.34 11.09 -9.59
N VAL A 108 4.46 10.49 -9.99
CA VAL A 108 5.39 11.14 -10.89
C VAL A 108 4.64 11.28 -12.21
N ARG A 109 3.98 12.42 -12.43
CA ARG A 109 3.80 12.90 -13.80
C ARG A 109 5.23 13.02 -14.29
N ALA A 110 5.63 12.12 -15.19
CA ALA A 110 6.83 12.34 -15.96
C ALA A 110 6.72 13.77 -16.47
N LEU A 111 7.54 14.68 -15.94
CA LEU A 111 7.85 15.90 -16.65
C LEU A 111 8.43 15.38 -17.95
N GLU A 112 7.62 15.40 -19.02
CA GLU A 112 8.15 15.31 -20.36
C GLU A 112 9.30 16.31 -20.41
N GLU A 113 10.49 15.78 -20.64
CA GLU A 113 11.68 16.56 -20.93
C GLU A 113 11.31 17.56 -22.02
N SER A 114 11.03 18.80 -21.64
CA SER A 114 11.23 19.92 -22.56
C SER A 114 12.73 20.07 -22.69
N SER A 115 13.32 19.22 -23.54
CA SER A 115 14.56 19.56 -24.22
C SER A 115 14.33 20.91 -24.90
N ALA A 116 14.99 21.94 -24.38
CA ALA A 116 15.18 23.23 -25.03
C ALA A 116 16.69 23.46 -25.17
#